data_AF-A0A916QF21-F1
#
_entry.id   AF-A0A916QF21-F1
#
_cell.length_a   1.000
_cell.length_b   1.000
_cell.length_c   1.000
_cell.angle_alpha   90.00
_cell.angle_beta   90.00
_cell.angle_gamma   90.00
#
_symmetry.space_group_name_H-M   'P 1'
#
loop_
_entity.id
_entity.type
_entity.pdbx_description
1 polymer ?
#
loop_
_entity_poly.entity_id
_entity_poly.type
_entity_poly.pdbx_seq_one_letter_code
_entity_poly.pdbx_strand_id
1 'polypeptide(L)'
;MVKQCLKATFWEGFGDFLIEHYDVDEDTWLVVNGDGAEWIGECESYFHRCIYTLDRFHVARELKHSLRELLVHWKAVRRALAAYDPQGLFAAMDVIPKESIPEDRRTDWERLKGFLRGHEKHLVDYRKILAANET
;
A
#
# COMPACT_ATOMS: atom_id res chain seq x y z
N MET A 1 -18.99 21.75 -4.58
CA MET A 1 -18.80 21.53 -3.13
C MET A 1 -19.57 20.29 -2.63
N VAL A 2 -19.56 19.15 -3.36
CA VAL A 2 -20.37 17.96 -3.02
C VAL A 2 -19.53 16.68 -2.80
N LYS A 3 -18.26 16.67 -3.23
CA LYS A 3 -17.39 15.48 -3.14
C LYS A 3 -16.84 15.19 -1.73
N GLN A 4 -16.85 16.16 -0.82
CA GLN A 4 -16.24 16.02 0.51
C GLN A 4 -17.18 15.36 1.53
N CYS A 5 -18.49 15.40 1.29
CA CYS A 5 -19.50 14.86 2.21
C CYS A 5 -19.61 13.33 2.16
N LEU A 6 -19.41 12.69 1.00
CA LEU A 6 -19.57 11.24 0.82
C LEU A 6 -18.45 10.37 1.44
N LYS A 7 -17.27 10.97 1.68
CA LYS A 7 -16.11 10.24 2.23
C LYS A 7 -16.19 10.11 3.75
N ALA A 8 -16.49 11.21 4.44
CA ALA A 8 -16.71 11.22 5.89
C ALA A 8 -17.85 10.25 6.27
N THR A 9 -18.93 10.26 5.49
CA THR A 9 -20.05 9.34 5.70
C THR A 9 -19.68 7.86 5.52
N PHE A 10 -18.64 7.54 4.74
CA PHE A 10 -18.23 6.14 4.58
C PHE A 10 -17.51 5.63 5.83
N TRP A 11 -16.47 6.34 6.31
CA TRP A 11 -15.66 5.85 7.43
C TRP A 11 -16.42 5.86 8.75
N GLU A 12 -17.26 6.87 8.99
CA GLU A 12 -18.17 6.91 10.15
C GLU A 12 -19.17 5.76 10.10
N GLY A 13 -19.89 5.60 8.99
CA GLY A 13 -20.87 4.52 8.83
C GLY A 13 -20.24 3.13 8.84
N PHE A 14 -19.00 2.98 8.37
CA PHE A 14 -18.25 1.73 8.48
C PHE A 14 -17.86 1.45 9.93
N GLY A 15 -17.48 2.46 10.70
CA GLY A 15 -17.25 2.33 12.13
C GLY A 15 -18.49 1.85 12.88
N ASP A 16 -19.65 2.45 12.62
CA ASP A 16 -20.93 2.03 13.20
C ASP A 16 -21.25 0.57 12.85
N PHE A 17 -21.07 0.20 11.58
CA PHE A 17 -21.25 -1.19 11.12
C PHE A 17 -20.32 -2.16 11.85
N LEU A 18 -19.06 -1.80 12.07
CA LEU A 18 -18.12 -2.67 12.79
C LEU A 18 -18.56 -2.91 14.23
N ILE A 19 -18.99 -1.87 14.93
CA ILE A 19 -19.46 -1.96 16.33
C ILE A 19 -20.77 -2.75 16.44
N GLU A 20 -21.68 -2.59 15.47
CA GLU A 20 -22.97 -3.30 15.47
C GLU A 20 -22.82 -4.81 15.20
N HIS A 21 -21.83 -5.20 14.39
CA HIS A 21 -21.71 -6.56 13.87
C HIS A 21 -20.56 -7.38 14.45
N TYR A 22 -19.57 -6.74 15.09
CA TYR A 22 -18.37 -7.40 15.60
C TYR A 22 -18.03 -6.90 17.01
N ASP A 23 -17.34 -7.73 17.78
CA ASP A 23 -16.82 -7.35 19.09
C ASP A 23 -15.53 -6.53 18.89
N VAL A 24 -15.73 -5.25 18.57
CA VAL A 24 -14.67 -4.26 18.34
C VAL A 24 -14.71 -3.26 19.49
N ASP A 25 -13.62 -3.19 20.23
CA ASP A 25 -13.42 -2.27 21.34
C ASP A 25 -12.28 -1.27 21.05
N GLU A 26 -11.97 -0.44 22.04
CA GLU A 26 -10.86 0.53 21.96
C GLU A 26 -9.48 -0.14 21.84
N ASP A 27 -9.40 -1.43 22.18
CA ASP A 27 -8.17 -2.20 22.14
C ASP A 27 -7.91 -2.88 20.78
N THR A 28 -8.95 -3.02 19.98
CA THR A 28 -8.94 -3.70 18.69
C THR A 28 -8.19 -2.91 17.62
N TRP A 29 -7.18 -3.54 17.01
CA TRP A 29 -6.44 -2.95 15.88
C TRP A 29 -7.14 -3.22 14.54
N LEU A 30 -7.35 -2.16 13.76
CA LEU A 30 -7.81 -2.21 12.38
C LEU A 30 -6.63 -2.12 11.41
N VAL A 31 -6.50 -3.12 10.53
CA VAL A 31 -5.49 -3.10 9.45
C VAL A 31 -6.20 -2.96 8.12
N VAL A 32 -6.06 -1.78 7.51
CA VAL A 32 -6.70 -1.45 6.23
C VAL A 32 -5.66 -1.62 5.12
N ASN A 33 -5.93 -2.53 4.19
CA ASN A 33 -5.14 -2.72 2.97
C ASN A 33 -5.82 -1.98 1.82
N GLY A 34 -5.10 -1.09 1.14
CA GLY A 34 -5.66 -0.33 0.00
C GLY A 34 -4.72 -0.23 -1.18
N ASP A 35 -5.25 0.25 -2.29
CA ASP A 35 -4.53 0.38 -3.56
C ASP A 35 -3.71 1.67 -3.69
N GLY A 36 -3.76 2.55 -2.68
CA GLY A 36 -3.14 3.87 -2.73
C GLY A 36 -4.11 5.04 -2.95
N ALA A 37 -5.40 4.78 -3.15
CA ALA A 37 -6.38 5.85 -3.25
C ALA A 37 -6.38 6.71 -1.97
N GLU A 38 -6.28 8.03 -2.14
CA GLU A 38 -6.11 8.99 -1.04
C GLU A 38 -7.17 8.82 0.05
N TRP A 39 -8.43 8.61 -0.35
CA TRP A 39 -9.55 8.43 0.59
C TRP A 39 -9.45 7.15 1.44
N ILE A 40 -8.71 6.14 0.98
CA ILE A 40 -8.50 4.92 1.77
C ILE A 40 -7.53 5.23 2.92
N GLY A 41 -6.45 5.94 2.63
CA GLY A 41 -5.47 6.35 3.64
C GLY A 41 -6.03 7.30 4.70
N GLU A 42 -7.15 7.99 4.42
CA GLU A 42 -7.86 8.79 5.41
C GLU A 42 -8.35 7.94 6.61
N CYS A 43 -8.43 6.60 6.51
CA CYS A 43 -8.89 5.71 7.60
C CYS A 43 -8.11 5.88 8.92
N GLU A 44 -6.81 6.21 8.87
CA GLU A 44 -5.99 6.46 10.06
C GLU A 44 -6.45 7.69 10.85
N SER A 45 -7.25 8.58 10.25
CA SER A 45 -7.82 9.76 10.91
C SER A 45 -9.19 9.51 11.56
N TYR A 46 -9.85 8.41 11.23
CA TYR A 46 -11.17 8.04 11.78
C TYR A 46 -11.09 7.03 12.93
N PHE A 47 -10.00 6.26 13.02
CA PHE A 47 -9.87 5.15 13.96
C PHE A 47 -8.58 5.26 14.79
N HIS A 48 -8.68 5.04 16.10
CA HIS A 48 -7.56 5.22 17.04
C HIS A 48 -6.41 4.21 16.83
N ARG A 49 -6.73 2.93 16.66
CA ARG A 49 -5.77 1.83 16.45
C ARG A 49 -5.83 1.32 15.02
N CYS A 50 -5.45 2.16 14.07
CA CYS A 50 -5.58 1.88 12.65
C CYS A 50 -4.25 1.97 11.93
N ILE A 51 -3.95 0.96 11.11
CA ILE A 51 -2.77 0.92 10.26
C ILE A 51 -3.23 0.86 8.81
N TYR A 52 -2.86 1.86 8.02
CA TYR A 52 -2.98 1.77 6.58
C TYR A 52 -1.76 1.09 5.95
N THR A 53 -2.01 0.16 5.04
CA THR A 53 -0.98 -0.57 4.30
C THR A 53 -1.29 -0.58 2.80
N LEU A 54 -0.24 -0.55 1.98
CA LEU A 54 -0.43 -0.80 0.56
C LEU A 54 -0.65 -2.29 0.32
N ASP A 55 -1.76 -2.59 -0.36
CA ASP A 55 -2.08 -3.94 -0.77
C ASP A 55 -1.00 -4.49 -1.72
N ARG A 56 -0.37 -5.58 -1.29
CA ARG A 56 0.77 -6.16 -1.99
C ARG A 56 0.37 -6.83 -3.30
N PHE A 57 -0.88 -7.27 -3.46
CA PHE A 57 -1.37 -7.78 -4.74
C PHE A 57 -1.47 -6.66 -5.77
N HIS A 58 -2.00 -5.49 -5.40
CA HIS A 58 -2.03 -4.32 -6.28
C HIS A 58 -0.62 -3.86 -6.66
N VAL A 59 0.27 -3.71 -5.68
CA VAL A 59 1.68 -3.36 -5.95
C VAL A 59 2.35 -4.38 -6.87
N ALA A 60 2.19 -5.68 -6.60
CA ALA A 60 2.75 -6.75 -7.43
C ALA A 60 2.19 -6.75 -8.86
N ARG A 61 0.89 -6.46 -9.04
CA ARG A 61 0.24 -6.40 -10.34
C ARG A 61 0.83 -5.30 -11.21
N GLU A 62 0.96 -4.09 -10.67
CA GLU A 62 1.52 -2.94 -11.40
C GLU A 62 3.01 -3.17 -11.73
N LEU A 63 3.79 -3.65 -10.77
CA LEU A 63 5.21 -4.00 -11.00
C LEU A 63 5.36 -5.09 -12.08
N LYS A 64 4.50 -6.13 -12.06
CA LYS A 64 4.49 -7.17 -13.09
C LYS A 64 4.10 -6.61 -14.45
N HIS A 65 3.15 -5.69 -14.51
CA HIS A 65 2.74 -5.05 -15.77
C HIS A 65 3.92 -4.32 -16.42
N SER A 66 4.69 -3.56 -15.63
CA SER A 66 5.90 -2.88 -16.09
C SER A 66 7.03 -3.86 -16.47
N LEU A 67 7.23 -4.91 -15.69
CA LEU A 67 8.43 -5.78 -15.77
C LEU A 67 8.20 -7.14 -16.44
N ARG A 68 7.03 -7.41 -17.03
CA ARG A 68 6.66 -8.74 -17.58
C ARG A 68 7.67 -9.34 -18.57
N GLU A 69 8.39 -8.51 -19.31
CA GLU A 69 9.43 -8.93 -20.27
C GLU A 69 10.84 -8.97 -19.66
N LEU A 70 11.01 -8.34 -18.48
CA LEU A 70 12.25 -8.25 -17.73
C LEU A 70 12.26 -9.24 -16.57
N LEU A 71 12.22 -10.55 -16.88
CA LEU A 71 11.96 -11.61 -15.89
C LEU A 71 12.94 -11.64 -14.70
N VAL A 72 14.22 -11.33 -14.93
CA VAL A 72 15.24 -11.26 -13.86
C VAL A 72 14.91 -10.14 -12.88
N HIS A 73 14.58 -8.95 -13.40
CA HIS A 73 14.21 -7.79 -12.60
C HIS A 73 12.88 -8.00 -11.89
N TRP A 74 11.88 -8.59 -12.56
CA TRP A 74 10.62 -8.98 -11.93
C TRP A 74 10.84 -9.92 -10.74
N LYS A 75 11.70 -10.95 -10.88
CA LYS A 75 12.01 -11.87 -9.77
C LYS A 75 12.65 -11.14 -8.57
N ALA A 76 13.56 -10.20 -8.82
CA ALA A 76 14.21 -9.42 -7.76
C ALA A 76 13.22 -8.52 -7.02
N VAL A 77 12.46 -7.72 -7.78
CA VAL A 77 11.42 -6.82 -7.25
C VAL A 77 10.35 -7.60 -6.49
N ARG A 78 9.85 -8.71 -7.05
CA ARG A 78 8.86 -9.57 -6.40
C ARG A 78 9.40 -10.18 -5.10
N ARG A 79 10.69 -10.54 -5.05
CA ARG A 79 11.31 -11.08 -3.82
C ARG A 79 11.38 -10.03 -2.71
N ALA A 80 11.77 -8.81 -3.02
CA ALA A 80 11.81 -7.74 -2.04
C ALA A 80 10.40 -7.39 -1.52
N LEU A 81 9.43 -7.29 -2.44
CA LEU A 81 8.02 -7.14 -2.07
C LEU A 81 7.51 -8.34 -1.25
N ALA A 82 7.97 -9.56 -1.54
CA ALA A 82 7.66 -10.79 -0.78
C ALA A 82 8.11 -10.68 0.69
N ALA A 83 9.25 -10.04 0.91
CA ALA A 83 9.94 -9.94 2.19
C ALA A 83 9.55 -8.71 3.04
N TYR A 84 8.62 -7.87 2.60
CA TYR A 84 8.31 -6.59 3.23
C TYR A 84 9.58 -5.71 3.41
N ASP A 85 10.38 -5.64 2.35
CA ASP A 85 11.63 -4.89 2.31
C ASP A 85 11.51 -3.71 1.33
N PRO A 86 11.03 -2.53 1.78
CA PRO A 86 10.90 -1.36 0.92
C PRO A 86 12.24 -0.90 0.32
N GLN A 87 13.32 -0.98 1.10
CA GLN A 87 14.65 -0.55 0.67
C GLN A 87 15.21 -1.49 -0.39
N GLY A 88 15.11 -2.81 -0.17
CA GLY A 88 15.46 -3.80 -1.19
C GLY A 88 14.59 -3.70 -2.44
N LEU A 89 13.31 -3.34 -2.29
CA LEU A 89 12.40 -3.09 -3.41
C LEU A 89 12.88 -1.89 -4.24
N PHE A 90 13.19 -0.78 -3.58
CA PHE A 90 13.70 0.42 -4.25
C PHE A 90 15.03 0.16 -4.95
N ALA A 91 15.97 -0.51 -4.29
CA ALA A 91 17.24 -0.90 -4.89
C ALA A 91 17.03 -1.80 -6.13
N ALA A 92 16.13 -2.78 -6.05
CA ALA A 92 15.81 -3.65 -7.18
C ALA A 92 15.13 -2.90 -8.35
N MET A 93 14.41 -1.81 -8.09
CA MET A 93 13.84 -0.95 -9.13
C MET A 93 14.86 0.03 -9.72
N ASP A 94 15.83 0.50 -8.94
CA ASP A 94 16.83 1.49 -9.39
C ASP A 94 17.89 0.91 -10.33
N VAL A 95 18.16 -0.39 -10.22
CA VAL A 95 19.07 -1.09 -11.15
C VAL A 95 18.46 -1.30 -12.54
N ILE A 96 17.19 -0.97 -12.75
CA ILE A 96 16.48 -1.14 -14.02
C ILE A 96 16.63 0.15 -14.82
N PRO A 97 17.41 0.17 -15.92
CA PRO A 97 17.51 1.35 -16.77
C PRO A 97 16.14 1.64 -17.39
N LYS A 98 15.74 2.92 -17.43
CA LYS A 98 14.46 3.34 -18.02
C LYS A 98 14.34 2.89 -19.48
N GLU A 99 15.46 2.81 -20.19
CA GLU A 99 15.57 2.38 -21.58
C GLU A 99 15.18 0.91 -21.75
N SER A 100 15.36 0.09 -20.71
CA SER A 100 14.95 -1.32 -20.69
C SER A 100 13.44 -1.51 -20.53
N ILE A 101 12.73 -0.47 -20.06
CA ILE A 101 11.27 -0.45 -20.01
C ILE A 101 10.76 -0.03 -21.40
N PRO A 102 9.79 -0.76 -21.98
CA PRO A 102 9.21 -0.39 -23.25
C PRO A 102 8.53 0.98 -23.19
N GLU A 103 8.63 1.70 -24.31
CA GLU A 103 8.32 3.12 -24.39
C GLU A 103 6.90 3.45 -23.91
N ASP A 104 5.93 2.61 -24.27
CA ASP A 104 4.53 2.69 -23.87
C ASP A 104 4.30 2.64 -22.34
N ARG A 105 5.27 2.13 -21.58
CA ARG A 105 5.19 1.94 -20.12
C ARG A 105 6.15 2.80 -19.31
N ARG A 106 7.07 3.53 -19.95
CA ARG A 106 8.11 4.30 -19.24
C ARG A 106 7.53 5.35 -18.29
N THR A 107 6.48 6.04 -18.71
CA THR A 107 5.82 7.06 -17.88
C THR A 107 5.16 6.43 -16.65
N ASP A 108 4.42 5.33 -16.84
CA ASP A 108 3.79 4.62 -15.73
C ASP A 108 4.81 4.00 -14.78
N TRP A 109 5.95 3.52 -15.30
CA TRP A 109 7.06 3.03 -14.49
C TRP A 109 7.62 4.10 -13.55
N GLU A 110 7.94 5.29 -14.06
CA GLU A 110 8.43 6.39 -13.23
C GLU A 110 7.37 6.87 -12.23
N ARG A 111 6.10 6.93 -12.64
CA ARG A 111 4.98 7.25 -11.74
C ARG A 111 4.88 6.23 -10.61
N LEU A 112 4.98 4.94 -10.92
CA LEU A 112 4.95 3.86 -9.94
C LEU A 112 6.12 3.95 -8.97
N LYS A 113 7.35 4.20 -9.45
CA LYS A 113 8.52 4.41 -8.58
C LYS A 113 8.30 5.57 -7.60
N GLY A 114 7.83 6.71 -8.10
CA GLY A 114 7.53 7.87 -7.26
C GLY A 114 6.45 7.58 -6.22
N PHE A 115 5.36 6.94 -6.66
CA PHE A 115 4.27 6.52 -5.79
C PHE A 115 4.74 5.58 -4.68
N LEU A 116 5.48 4.51 -5.00
CA LEU A 116 5.95 3.55 -4.00
C LEU A 116 6.92 4.18 -2.99
N ARG A 117 7.76 5.13 -3.43
CA ARG A 117 8.64 5.90 -2.52
C ARG A 117 7.85 6.81 -1.60
N GLY A 118 6.84 7.50 -2.11
CA GLY A 118 5.94 8.31 -1.29
C GLY A 118 5.16 7.48 -0.26
N HIS A 119 4.99 6.20 -0.52
CA HIS A 119 4.30 5.25 0.35
C HIS A 119 5.24 4.25 1.06
N GLU A 120 6.52 4.59 1.26
CA GLU A 120 7.51 3.70 1.88
C GLU A 120 7.01 3.10 3.20
N LYS A 121 6.47 3.93 4.10
CA LYS A 121 5.96 3.49 5.41
C LYS A 121 4.81 2.46 5.30
N HIS A 122 4.09 2.43 4.19
CA HIS A 122 2.94 1.55 3.97
C HIS A 122 3.34 0.21 3.32
N LEU A 123 4.62 0.03 2.94
CA LEU A 123 5.16 -1.19 2.35
C LEU A 123 5.78 -2.13 3.39
N VAL A 124 5.95 -1.66 4.62
CA VAL A 124 6.51 -2.44 5.73
C VAL A 124 5.51 -3.49 6.21
N ASP A 125 6.01 -4.49 6.95
CA ASP A 125 5.16 -5.50 7.55
C ASP A 125 4.40 -4.93 8.75
N TYR A 126 3.09 -4.72 8.60
CA TYR A 126 2.25 -4.18 9.68
C TYR A 126 2.32 -5.02 10.96
N ARG A 127 2.62 -6.32 10.86
CA ARG A 127 2.74 -7.20 12.03
C ARG A 127 3.89 -6.78 12.94
N LYS A 128 4.93 -6.15 12.39
CA LYS A 128 6.02 -5.55 13.19
C LYS A 128 5.56 -4.30 13.92
N ILE A 129 4.63 -3.54 13.34
CA ILE A 129 4.02 -2.38 13.98
C ILE A 129 3.14 -2.86 15.12
N LEU A 130 2.26 -3.84 14.88
CA LEU A 130 1.41 -4.44 15.93
C LEU A 130 2.26 -4.96 17.10
N ALA A 131 3.26 -5.80 16.83
CA ALA A 131 4.13 -6.35 17.87
C ALA A 131 4.88 -5.29 18.68
N ALA A 132 5.18 -4.13 18.10
CA ALA A 132 5.83 -3.02 18.80
C ALA A 132 4.87 -2.23 19.71
N ASN A 133 3.56 -2.38 19.53
CA ASN A 133 2.52 -1.69 20.31
C ASN A 133 1.76 -2.63 21.28
N GLU A 134 2.20 -3.89 21.40
CA GLU A 134 1.68 -4.87 22.37
C GLU A 134 2.44 -4.83 23.73
N THR A 135 3.33 -3.84 23.94
CA THR A 135 4.13 -3.61 25.17
C THR A 135 3.67 -2.39 25.92
#